data_AF-A0A0S4TRQ3-F1
#
_entry.id   AF-A0A0S4TRQ3-F1
#
_cell.length_a   1.000
_cell.length_b   1.000
_cell.length_c   1.000
_cell.angle_alpha   90.00
_cell.angle_beta   90.00
_cell.angle_gamma   90.00
#
_symmetry.space_group_name_H-M   'P 1'
#
loop_
_entity.id
_entity.type
_entity.pdbx_description
1 polymer ?
#
loop_
_entity_poly.entity_id
_entity_poly.type
_entity_poly.pdbx_seq_one_letter_code
_entity_poly.pdbx_strand_id
1 'polypeptide(L)' 'MVVEGENLFGLLDSGVAVVPGSGFGMQGCLRLSYATSEDRLELAATRLASALRRLGD' A
#
# COMPACT_ATOMS: atom_id res chain seq x y z
N MET A 1 17.60 -10.89 5.78
CA MET A 1 17.18 -11.54 4.52
C MET A 1 15.95 -10.81 4.04
N VAL A 2 16.13 -9.74 3.26
CA VAL A 2 15.02 -9.06 2.58
C VAL A 2 14.82 -9.84 1.29
N VAL A 3 13.64 -10.42 1.12
CA VAL A 3 13.28 -11.20 -0.07
C VAL A 3 13.08 -10.21 -1.22
N GLU A 4 13.74 -10.44 -2.36
CA GLU A 4 13.56 -9.62 -3.57
C GLU A 4 12.09 -9.56 -3.98
N GLY A 5 11.59 -8.38 -4.36
CA GLY A 5 10.36 -8.28 -5.14
C GLY A 5 9.51 -7.02 -4.97
N GLU A 6 9.30 -6.50 -3.76
CA GLU A 6 8.28 -5.45 -3.54
C GLU A 6 8.72 -4.45 -2.43
N ASN A 7 9.25 -3.28 -2.82
CA ASN A 7 9.59 -2.21 -1.87
C ASN A 7 8.33 -1.39 -1.54
N LEU A 8 7.69 -1.71 -0.41
CA LEU A 8 6.48 -1.03 0.07
C LEU A 8 6.74 -0.06 1.23
N PHE A 9 8.01 0.20 1.57
CA PHE A 9 8.37 1.07 2.70
C PHE A 9 7.80 2.49 2.52
N GLY A 10 7.80 3.04 1.30
CA GLY A 10 7.25 4.37 1.03
C GLY A 10 5.74 4.51 1.32
N LEU A 11 4.97 3.43 1.17
CA LEU A 11 3.55 3.43 1.55
C LEU A 11 3.39 3.38 3.06
N LEU A 12 4.18 2.55 3.74
CA LEU A 12 4.16 2.45 5.20
C LEU A 12 4.56 3.78 5.87
N ASP A 13 5.61 4.42 5.38
CA ASP A 13 6.07 5.73 5.87
C ASP A 13 5.05 6.84 5.63
N SER A 14 4.21 6.71 4.59
CA SER A 14 3.08 7.61 4.35
C SER A 14 1.88 7.37 5.29
N GLY A 15 1.98 6.38 6.19
CA GLY A 15 0.94 6.00 7.12
C GLY A 15 -0.14 5.10 6.51
N VAL A 16 0.20 4.32 5.48
CA VAL A 16 -0.68 3.33 4.84
C VAL A 16 -0.01 1.95 4.87
N ALA A 17 -0.46 1.11 5.80
CA ALA A 17 -0.05 -0.29 5.84
C ALA A 17 -0.82 -1.10 4.79
N VAL A 18 -0.11 -1.89 4.00
CA VAL A 18 -0.68 -2.74 2.93
C VAL A 18 -0.16 -4.16 3.04
N VAL A 19 -0.86 -5.11 2.42
CA VAL A 19 -0.38 -6.48 2.29
C VAL A 19 0.02 -6.74 0.83
N PRO A 20 1.25 -7.19 0.57
CA PRO A 20 1.68 -7.56 -0.77
C PRO A 20 0.86 -8.74 -1.34
N GLY A 21 0.47 -8.66 -2.61
CA GLY A 21 -0.29 -9.69 -3.32
C GLY A 21 0.53 -10.94 -3.64
N SER A 22 1.87 -10.84 -3.61
CA SER A 22 2.79 -11.97 -3.76
C SER A 22 2.51 -13.11 -2.77
N GLY A 23 2.08 -12.80 -1.54
CA GLY A 23 1.63 -13.79 -0.55
C GLY A 23 0.35 -14.56 -0.92
N PHE A 24 -0.35 -14.13 -1.97
CA PHE A 24 -1.58 -14.72 -2.50
C PHE A 24 -1.43 -15.23 -3.95
N GLY A 25 -0.20 -15.31 -4.47
CA GLY A 25 0.05 -15.71 -5.86
C GLY A 25 -0.30 -14.65 -6.90
N MET A 26 -0.45 -13.39 -6.48
CA MET A 26 -0.80 -12.25 -7.36
C MET A 26 0.28 -11.17 -7.26
N GLN A 27 1.43 -11.43 -7.87
CA GLN A 27 2.57 -10.52 -7.87
C GLN A 27 2.25 -9.19 -8.55
N GLY A 28 2.73 -8.07 -8.00
CA GLY A 28 2.44 -6.73 -8.52
C GLY A 28 1.06 -6.19 -8.12
N CYS A 29 0.29 -6.92 -7.33
CA CYS A 29 -0.96 -6.46 -6.75
C CYS A 29 -0.84 -6.18 -5.24
N LEU A 30 -1.75 -5.37 -4.72
CA LEU A 30 -1.88 -5.10 -3.28
C LEU A 30 -3.24 -5.59 -2.79
N ARG A 31 -3.27 -6.14 -1.57
CA ARG A 31 -4.52 -6.43 -0.86
C ARG A 31 -4.81 -5.33 0.15
N LEU A 32 -5.92 -4.63 -0.05
CA LEU A 32 -6.44 -3.62 0.87
C LEU A 32 -7.67 -4.16 1.60
N SER A 33 -7.72 -4.00 2.91
CA SER A 33 -8.94 -4.28 3.69
C SER A 33 -9.82 -3.03 3.69
N TYR A 34 -11.07 -3.17 3.28
CA TYR A 34 -12.04 -2.08 3.30
C TYR A 34 -13.04 -2.18 4.47
N ALA A 35 -12.92 -3.20 5.32
CA ALA A 35 -13.80 -3.42 6.47
C ALA A 35 -13.42 -2.49 7.65
N THR A 36 -13.63 -1.19 7.45
CA THR A 36 -13.37 -0.12 8.43
C THR A 36 -14.31 1.07 8.17
N SER A 37 -14.14 2.18 8.90
CA SER A 37 -14.96 3.39 8.72
C SER A 37 -14.62 4.13 7.41
N GLU A 38 -15.62 4.78 6.81
CA GLU A 38 -15.47 5.59 5.59
C GLU A 38 -14.38 6.67 5.75
N ASP A 39 -14.38 7.41 6.86
CA ASP A 39 -13.34 8.40 7.19
C ASP A 39 -11.91 7.84 7.13
N ARG A 40 -11.73 6.57 7.53
CA ARG A 40 -10.42 5.91 7.47
C ARG A 40 -10.05 5.54 6.04
N LEU A 41 -11.02 5.13 5.23
CA LEU A 41 -10.82 4.83 3.82
C LEU A 41 -10.46 6.09 3.04
N GLU A 42 -11.14 7.21 3.27
CA GLU A 42 -10.84 8.50 2.63
C GLU A 42 -9.44 9.01 2.99
N LEU A 43 -9.08 8.95 4.29
CA LEU A 43 -7.75 9.33 4.75
C LEU A 43 -6.66 8.44 4.14
N ALA A 44 -6.88 7.12 4.12
CA ALA A 44 -5.94 6.17 3.52
C ALA A 44 -5.79 6.39 2.01
N ALA A 45 -6.88 6.63 1.28
CA ALA A 45 -6.87 6.94 -0.15
C ALA A 45 -6.07 8.22 -0.44
N THR A 46 -6.26 9.26 0.38
CA THR A 46 -5.51 10.53 0.26
C THR A 46 -4.01 10.32 0.44
N ARG A 47 -3.60 9.57 1.47
CA ARG A 47 -2.19 9.24 1.73
C ARG A 47 -1.59 8.39 0.62
N LEU A 48 -2.32 7.37 0.18
CA LEU A 48 -1.92 6.47 -0.90
C LEU A 48 -1.66 7.24 -2.20
N ALA A 49 -2.59 8.10 -2.61
CA ALA A 49 -2.43 8.93 -3.80
C ALA A 49 -1.21 9.86 -3.70
N SER A 50 -0.99 10.47 -2.52
CA SER A 50 0.18 11.32 -2.27
C SER A 50 1.50 10.55 -2.35
N ALA A 51 1.54 9.32 -1.80
CA ALA A 51 2.72 8.47 -1.83
C ALA A 51 3.04 7.95 -3.23
N LEU A 52 2.02 7.52 -3.99
CA LEU A 52 2.20 7.02 -5.35
C LEU A 52 2.71 8.10 -6.31
N ARG A 53 2.25 9.36 -6.15
CA ARG A 53 2.80 10.49 -6.94
C ARG A 53 4.29 10.68 -6.72
N ARG A 54 4.78 10.50 -5.49
CA ARG A 54 6.21 10.60 -5.16
C ARG A 54 7.06 9.45 -5.72
N LEU A 55 6.46 8.32 -6.07
CA LEU A 55 7.15 7.16 -6.63
C LEU A 55 7.21 7.18 -8.17
N GLY A 56 6.39 8.01 -8.81
CA GLY A 56 6.31 8.13 -10.27
C GLY A 56 7.22 9.20 -10.89
N ASP A 57 7.91 9.99 -10.06
CA ASP A 57 8.97 10.94 -10.44
C ASP A 57 10.35 10.28 -10.33
#